data_AF-A0A2N0M7H5-F1
#
_entry.id   AF-A0A2N0M7H5-F1
#
_cell.length_a   1.000
_cell.length_b   1.000
_cell.length_c   1.000
_cell.angle_alpha   90.00
_cell.angle_beta   90.00
_cell.angle_gamma   90.00
#
_symmetry.space_group_name_H-M   'P 1'
#
loop_
_entity.id
_entity.type
_entity.pdbx_description
1 polymer ?
#
loop_
_entity_poly.entity_id
_entity_poly.type
_entity_poly.pdbx_seq_one_letter_code
_entity_poly.pdbx_strand_id
1 'polypeptide(L)'
;MTGEVELIFIQSAQNKLNDDIVDQVEDAIRVLEKFMATPFPVSEVVLLMATPGELSGDFDVAGLNYGTHMIIDPSLARQGDNNRVLNHEVAHYYWGSQEAPLWFYEGGADFLSSYIRDQLYDDSLADRAQFVEIRELRYCTGMSTIQKLIDDLERQGYAQHSAMPYFSCNYSTGHNLLLTLFFDLGSDAVRAAMAEIYRTAVTEDRPATEEEIYRAFLGQTTPENSAAFKATYLKLHGGNLPES
;
A
#
# COMPACT_ATOMS: atom_id res chain seq x y z
N MET A 1 -0.01 -18.43 -11.58
CA MET A 1 1.21 -19.23 -11.32
C MET A 1 1.96 -18.46 -10.26
N THR A 2 2.17 -19.06 -9.09
CA THR A 2 2.95 -18.48 -7.99
C THR A 2 4.43 -18.60 -8.35
N GLY A 3 5.21 -17.54 -8.18
CA GLY A 3 6.67 -17.61 -8.29
C GLY A 3 7.24 -18.26 -7.03
N GLU A 4 8.30 -19.06 -7.16
CA GLU A 4 9.09 -19.43 -5.98
C GLU A 4 9.89 -18.19 -5.54
N VAL A 5 9.69 -17.76 -4.30
CA VAL A 5 10.40 -16.62 -3.70
C VAL A 5 11.31 -17.17 -2.61
N GLU A 6 12.61 -16.91 -2.73
CA GLU A 6 13.58 -17.22 -1.70
C GLU A 6 13.55 -16.14 -0.61
N LEU A 7 13.29 -16.53 0.64
CA LEU A 7 13.35 -15.64 1.79
C LEU A 7 14.70 -15.80 2.50
N ILE A 8 15.47 -14.71 2.54
CA ILE A 8 16.74 -14.65 3.27
C ILE A 8 16.54 -13.72 4.46
N PHE A 9 16.72 -14.21 5.68
CA PHE A 9 16.64 -13.35 6.87
C PHE A 9 18.00 -13.23 7.57
N ILE A 10 18.33 -12.01 7.97
CA ILE A 10 19.57 -11.65 8.66
C ILE A 10 19.20 -11.02 9.99
N GLN A 11 19.72 -11.59 11.08
CA GLN A 11 19.50 -11.13 12.46
C GLN A 11 20.83 -11.06 13.22
N SER A 12 21.00 -10.03 14.05
CA SER A 12 22.22 -9.80 14.85
C SER A 12 22.46 -10.91 15.89
N ALA A 13 21.38 -11.43 16.49
CA ALA A 13 21.39 -12.53 17.43
C ALA A 13 20.27 -13.53 17.09
N GLN A 14 20.54 -14.83 17.25
CA GLN A 14 19.56 -15.86 16.95
C GLN A 14 18.36 -15.77 17.89
N ASN A 15 17.18 -15.47 17.34
CA ASN A 15 15.93 -15.41 18.08
C ASN A 15 14.86 -16.25 17.36
N LYS A 16 14.46 -17.38 17.96
CA LYS A 16 13.44 -18.27 17.37
C LYS A 16 12.05 -17.63 17.22
N LEU A 17 11.79 -16.53 17.93
CA LEU A 17 10.55 -15.76 17.73
C LEU A 17 10.52 -15.01 16.39
N ASN A 18 11.65 -14.97 15.67
CA ASN A 18 11.73 -14.38 14.34
C ASN A 18 11.28 -15.35 13.24
N ASP A 19 11.19 -16.66 13.52
CA ASP A 19 10.70 -17.65 12.55
C ASP A 19 9.24 -17.33 12.17
N ASP A 20 8.42 -16.89 13.13
CA ASP A 20 7.04 -16.42 12.93
C ASP A 20 6.96 -15.20 11.97
N ILE A 21 7.97 -14.34 11.96
CA ILE A 21 8.03 -13.18 11.06
C ILE A 21 8.24 -13.64 9.62
N VAL A 22 9.08 -14.65 9.42
CA VAL A 22 9.34 -15.24 8.11
C VAL A 22 8.07 -15.89 7.57
N ASP A 23 7.37 -16.69 8.39
CA ASP A 23 6.10 -17.32 8.04
C ASP A 23 5.04 -16.27 7.65
N GLN A 24 4.94 -15.17 8.41
CA GLN A 24 4.03 -14.06 8.09
C GLN A 24 4.33 -13.42 6.72
N VAL A 25 5.61 -13.28 6.36
CA VAL A 25 6.01 -12.74 5.05
C VAL A 25 5.68 -13.71 3.92
N GLU A 26 5.91 -15.02 4.10
CA GLU A 26 5.49 -16.02 3.11
C GLU A 26 3.99 -15.97 2.87
N ASP A 27 3.19 -15.93 3.93
CA ASP A 27 1.73 -15.91 3.81
C ASP A 27 1.23 -14.60 3.20
N ALA A 28 1.83 -13.46 3.56
CA ALA A 28 1.55 -12.17 2.92
C ALA A 28 1.85 -12.23 1.41
N ILE A 29 3.00 -12.76 0.99
CA ILE A 29 3.36 -12.93 -0.43
C ILE A 29 2.30 -13.75 -1.16
N ARG A 30 1.89 -14.90 -0.59
CA ARG A 30 0.86 -15.77 -1.21
C ARG A 30 -0.48 -15.05 -1.37
N VAL A 31 -0.88 -14.28 -0.37
CA VAL A 31 -2.12 -13.48 -0.43
C VAL A 31 -2.01 -12.40 -1.51
N LEU A 32 -0.88 -11.71 -1.60
CA LEU A 32 -0.64 -10.65 -2.59
C LEU A 32 -0.57 -11.18 -4.02
N GLU A 33 0.17 -12.27 -4.28
CA GLU A 33 0.20 -12.91 -5.60
C GLU A 33 -1.20 -13.32 -6.06
N LYS A 34 -2.00 -13.86 -5.13
CA LYS A 34 -3.40 -14.19 -5.41
C LYS A 34 -4.19 -12.92 -5.69
N PHE A 35 -4.04 -11.87 -4.88
CA PHE A 35 -4.76 -10.61 -5.05
C PHE A 35 -4.46 -9.98 -6.42
N MET A 36 -3.17 -9.79 -6.71
CA MET A 36 -2.64 -9.13 -7.91
C MET A 36 -2.72 -10.00 -9.17
N ALA A 37 -3.02 -11.29 -9.03
CA ALA A 37 -3.04 -12.28 -10.12
C ALA A 37 -1.77 -12.22 -11.01
N THR A 38 -0.65 -11.84 -10.41
CA THR A 38 0.65 -11.62 -11.02
C THR A 38 1.69 -12.28 -10.10
N PRO A 39 2.77 -12.86 -10.62
CA PRO A 39 3.84 -13.39 -9.77
C PRO A 39 4.46 -12.29 -8.90
N PHE A 40 5.02 -12.68 -7.76
CA PHE A 40 5.71 -11.74 -6.90
C PHE A 40 6.86 -11.06 -7.67
N PRO A 41 7.07 -9.74 -7.54
CA PRO A 41 7.95 -8.98 -8.44
C PRO A 41 9.43 -9.34 -8.36
N VAL A 42 9.84 -9.98 -7.26
CA VAL A 42 11.21 -10.43 -7.01
C VAL A 42 11.23 -11.93 -6.72
N SER A 43 12.33 -12.58 -7.10
CA SER A 43 12.59 -13.98 -6.76
C SER A 43 13.27 -14.14 -5.40
N GLU A 44 13.75 -13.05 -4.80
CA GLU A 44 14.45 -13.05 -3.51
C GLU A 44 13.98 -11.85 -2.68
N VAL A 45 13.67 -12.09 -1.41
CA VAL A 45 13.33 -11.05 -0.43
C VAL A 45 14.31 -11.18 0.73
N VAL A 46 15.12 -10.14 0.93
CA VAL A 46 16.06 -10.09 2.06
C VAL A 46 15.42 -9.33 3.23
N LEU A 47 15.26 -9.99 4.37
CA LEU A 47 14.74 -9.43 5.62
C LEU A 47 15.88 -9.10 6.56
N LEU A 48 16.11 -7.81 6.80
CA LEU A 48 17.06 -7.32 7.78
C LEU A 48 16.33 -7.01 9.08
N MET A 49 16.57 -7.81 10.11
CA MET A 49 15.97 -7.63 11.43
C MET A 49 16.86 -6.73 12.28
N ALA A 50 16.35 -5.54 12.62
CA ALA A 50 17.10 -4.54 13.38
C ALA A 50 16.28 -4.04 14.57
N THR A 51 16.79 -4.20 15.79
CA THR A 51 16.11 -3.71 16.99
C THR A 51 16.44 -2.21 17.21
N PRO A 52 15.48 -1.37 17.63
CA PRO A 52 15.75 0.01 18.02
C PRO A 52 16.89 0.09 19.04
N GLY A 53 17.95 0.82 18.70
CA GLY A 53 19.20 0.94 19.49
C GLY A 53 20.38 0.09 19.00
N GLU A 54 20.18 -0.88 18.10
CA GLU A 54 21.27 -1.56 17.38
C GLU A 54 21.72 -0.77 16.14
N LEU A 55 20.86 0.14 15.65
CA LEU A 55 21.16 1.07 14.58
C LEU A 55 21.82 2.34 15.14
N SER A 56 22.91 2.80 14.53
CA SER A 56 23.57 4.05 14.92
C SER A 56 22.81 5.27 14.39
N GLY A 57 22.34 6.16 15.28
CA GLY A 57 21.69 7.44 14.94
C GLY A 57 20.19 7.48 15.31
N ASP A 58 19.51 8.59 14.98
CA ASP A 58 18.05 8.78 15.12
C ASP A 58 17.26 8.01 14.04
N PHE A 59 17.66 6.77 13.75
CA PHE A 59 16.96 5.90 12.82
C PHE A 59 15.80 5.22 13.55
N ASP A 60 14.65 5.88 13.56
CA ASP A 60 13.38 5.31 14.02
C ASP A 60 12.82 4.42 12.91
N VAL A 61 13.42 3.23 12.72
CA VAL A 61 13.02 2.29 11.67
C VAL A 61 11.90 1.42 12.20
N ALA A 62 10.66 1.79 11.86
CA ALA A 62 9.50 0.93 12.07
C ALA A 62 9.42 -0.18 10.98
N GLY A 63 9.70 0.18 9.73
CA GLY A 63 9.74 -0.71 8.59
C GLY A 63 10.16 0.09 7.38
N LEU A 64 11.05 -0.44 6.54
CA LEU A 64 11.49 0.22 5.33
C LEU A 64 11.75 -0.81 4.22
N ASN A 65 11.00 -0.72 3.13
CA ASN A 65 11.24 -1.45 1.89
C ASN A 65 12.17 -0.67 0.93
N TYR A 66 13.16 -1.36 0.37
CA TYR A 66 14.13 -0.83 -0.60
C TYR A 66 14.09 -1.56 -1.97
N GLY A 67 12.99 -2.24 -2.28
CA GLY A 67 12.72 -3.01 -3.50
C GLY A 67 13.39 -4.37 -3.58
N THR A 68 14.56 -4.52 -2.96
CA THR A 68 15.35 -5.78 -2.92
C THR A 68 15.43 -6.39 -1.53
N HIS A 69 15.25 -5.56 -0.53
CA HIS A 69 15.32 -5.93 0.88
C HIS A 69 14.39 -5.04 1.67
N MET A 70 14.02 -5.50 2.87
CA MET A 70 13.31 -4.70 3.84
C MET A 70 14.01 -4.76 5.20
N ILE A 71 14.00 -3.62 5.90
CA ILE A 71 14.45 -3.51 7.28
C ILE A 71 13.22 -3.48 8.16
N ILE A 72 13.14 -4.38 9.13
CA ILE A 72 11.99 -4.52 10.03
C ILE A 72 12.50 -4.55 11.47
N ASP A 73 11.86 -3.79 12.36
CA ASP A 73 11.97 -4.04 13.79
C ASP A 73 11.16 -5.30 14.14
N PRO A 74 11.80 -6.36 14.66
CA PRO A 74 11.09 -7.56 15.06
C PRO A 74 9.96 -7.33 16.07
N SER A 75 10.00 -6.26 16.86
CA SER A 75 8.91 -5.88 17.76
C SER A 75 7.62 -5.51 17.02
N LEU A 76 7.76 -5.05 15.78
CA LEU A 76 6.65 -4.67 14.92
C LEU A 76 6.06 -5.83 14.13
N ALA A 77 6.71 -6.99 14.09
CA ALA A 77 6.10 -8.19 13.53
C ALA A 77 5.39 -9.05 14.58
N ARG A 78 5.32 -8.57 15.82
CA ARG A 78 4.83 -9.32 16.99
C ARG A 78 3.54 -8.68 17.54
N GLN A 79 2.42 -9.10 16.96
CA GLN A 79 1.02 -8.89 17.38
C GLN A 79 0.42 -7.49 17.21
N GLY A 80 -0.86 -7.46 16.78
CA GLY A 80 -1.68 -6.25 16.72
C GLY A 80 -1.52 -5.44 15.44
N ASP A 81 -1.59 -4.10 15.56
CA ASP A 81 -1.40 -3.15 14.46
C ASP A 81 0.02 -3.14 13.91
N ASN A 82 0.99 -3.57 14.71
CA ASN A 82 2.38 -3.69 14.35
C ASN A 82 2.59 -4.55 13.09
N ASN A 83 1.91 -5.70 12.97
CA ASN A 83 1.99 -6.55 11.76
C ASN A 83 1.51 -5.84 10.49
N ARG A 84 0.74 -4.74 10.60
CA ARG A 84 0.36 -3.93 9.43
C ARG A 84 1.59 -3.30 8.78
N VAL A 85 2.59 -2.90 9.58
CA VAL A 85 3.85 -2.35 9.05
C VAL A 85 4.57 -3.41 8.22
N LEU A 86 4.74 -4.62 8.75
CA LEU A 86 5.34 -5.72 7.98
C LEU A 86 4.60 -5.98 6.67
N ASN A 87 3.29 -6.12 6.71
CA ASN A 87 2.48 -6.37 5.52
C ASN A 87 2.51 -5.20 4.52
N HIS A 88 2.58 -3.96 5.02
CA HIS A 88 2.74 -2.74 4.22
C HIS A 88 4.06 -2.77 3.46
N GLU A 89 5.16 -3.06 4.16
CA GLU A 89 6.47 -3.21 3.53
C GLU A 89 6.49 -4.35 2.51
N VAL A 90 5.81 -5.48 2.76
CA VAL A 90 5.72 -6.57 1.76
C VAL A 90 4.89 -6.14 0.54
N ALA A 91 3.84 -5.33 0.72
CA ALA A 91 3.05 -4.82 -0.39
C ALA A 91 3.85 -3.87 -1.32
N HIS A 92 4.86 -3.19 -0.79
CA HIS A 92 5.72 -2.30 -1.57
C HIS A 92 6.57 -3.00 -2.65
N TYR A 93 6.69 -4.33 -2.63
CA TYR A 93 7.31 -5.03 -3.77
C TYR A 93 6.50 -4.87 -5.06
N TYR A 94 5.17 -4.74 -4.98
CA TYR A 94 4.32 -4.37 -6.13
C TYR A 94 4.24 -2.87 -6.33
N TRP A 95 4.28 -2.09 -5.25
CA TRP A 95 4.10 -0.65 -5.30
C TRP A 95 5.33 0.04 -4.76
N GLY A 96 6.20 0.48 -5.66
CA GLY A 96 7.31 1.39 -5.38
C GLY A 96 7.13 2.72 -6.11
N SER A 97 8.11 3.60 -5.94
CA SER A 97 8.17 4.90 -6.63
C SER A 97 8.32 4.80 -8.16
N GLN A 98 8.63 3.62 -8.70
CA GLN A 98 8.69 3.36 -10.14
C GLN A 98 7.36 2.87 -10.71
N GLU A 99 6.44 2.42 -9.85
CA GLU A 99 5.19 1.81 -10.26
C GLU A 99 4.00 2.75 -10.10
N ALA A 100 4.01 3.63 -9.10
CA ALA A 100 2.85 4.43 -8.72
C ALA A 100 3.20 5.82 -8.17
N PRO A 101 2.27 6.80 -8.26
CA PRO A 101 2.40 8.09 -7.60
C PRO A 101 2.32 7.92 -6.07
N LEU A 102 2.95 8.84 -5.33
CA LEU A 102 3.19 8.71 -3.88
C LEU A 102 1.95 8.28 -3.06
N TRP A 103 0.78 8.87 -3.33
CA TRP A 103 -0.45 8.54 -2.60
C TRP A 103 -0.93 7.11 -2.87
N PHE A 104 -0.76 6.60 -4.09
CA PHE A 104 -1.19 5.26 -4.49
C PHE A 104 -0.15 4.23 -4.06
N TYR A 105 1.12 4.60 -4.16
CA TYR A 105 2.25 3.85 -3.63
C TYR A 105 2.07 3.56 -2.13
N GLU A 106 1.87 4.59 -1.30
CA GLU A 106 1.69 4.40 0.15
C GLU A 106 0.29 3.90 0.52
N GLY A 107 -0.77 4.55 0.02
CA GLY A 107 -2.14 4.16 0.34
C GLY A 107 -2.54 2.79 -0.23
N GLY A 108 -1.94 2.38 -1.35
CA GLY A 108 -2.09 1.05 -1.92
C GLY A 108 -1.43 -0.04 -1.10
N ALA A 109 -0.23 0.22 -0.56
CA ALA A 109 0.41 -0.67 0.39
C ALA A 109 -0.41 -0.81 1.69
N ASP A 110 -0.98 0.29 2.19
CA ASP A 110 -1.82 0.31 3.40
C ASP A 110 -3.13 -0.47 3.21
N PHE A 111 -3.76 -0.32 2.03
CA PHE A 111 -4.93 -1.09 1.63
C PHE A 111 -4.61 -2.59 1.52
N LEU A 112 -3.52 -2.95 0.85
CA LEU A 112 -3.10 -4.34 0.70
C LEU A 112 -2.71 -4.96 2.04
N SER A 113 -2.07 -4.20 2.92
CA SER A 113 -1.80 -4.61 4.31
C SER A 113 -3.08 -4.96 5.04
N SER A 114 -4.11 -4.12 4.90
CA SER A 114 -5.44 -4.36 5.47
C SER A 114 -6.13 -5.57 4.83
N TYR A 115 -5.99 -5.76 3.51
CA TYR A 115 -6.52 -6.94 2.81
C TYR A 115 -5.85 -8.24 3.27
N ILE A 116 -4.52 -8.27 3.40
CA ILE A 116 -3.79 -9.41 3.95
C ILE A 116 -4.35 -9.77 5.31
N ARG A 117 -4.65 -8.76 6.13
CA ARG A 117 -5.15 -9.02 7.48
C ARG A 117 -6.56 -9.54 7.52
N ASP A 118 -7.44 -9.05 6.65
CA ASP A 118 -8.78 -9.61 6.48
C ASP A 118 -8.75 -11.08 6.04
N GLN A 119 -7.71 -11.49 5.29
CA GLN A 119 -7.57 -12.88 4.83
C GLN A 119 -6.92 -13.82 5.86
N LEU A 120 -5.97 -13.33 6.66
CA LEU A 120 -5.14 -14.17 7.53
C LEU A 120 -5.44 -14.02 9.03
N TYR A 121 -6.06 -12.92 9.44
CA TYR A 121 -6.31 -12.59 10.83
C TYR A 121 -7.78 -12.18 11.05
N ASP A 122 -8.21 -12.13 12.31
CA ASP A 122 -9.57 -11.71 12.69
C ASP A 122 -9.69 -10.17 12.71
N ASP A 123 -9.38 -9.52 11.57
CA ASP A 123 -9.34 -8.07 11.41
C ASP A 123 -9.94 -7.66 10.07
N SER A 124 -11.25 -7.39 10.06
CA SER A 124 -12.01 -7.24 8.83
C SER A 124 -11.75 -5.91 8.11
N LEU A 125 -11.87 -5.90 6.77
CA LEU A 125 -11.83 -4.66 6.00
C LEU A 125 -12.92 -3.65 6.43
N ALA A 126 -14.06 -4.13 6.93
CA ALA A 126 -15.15 -3.28 7.38
C ALA A 126 -14.79 -2.53 8.68
N ASP A 127 -14.18 -3.21 9.65
CA ASP A 127 -13.67 -2.58 10.86
C ASP A 127 -12.53 -1.60 10.55
N ARG A 128 -11.66 -1.98 9.60
CA ARG A 128 -10.58 -1.12 9.14
C ARG A 128 -11.10 0.15 8.48
N ALA A 129 -12.12 0.07 7.63
CA ALA A 129 -12.73 1.25 7.01
C ALA A 129 -13.26 2.25 8.04
N GLN A 130 -13.93 1.76 9.10
CA GLN A 130 -14.37 2.61 10.20
C GLN A 130 -13.19 3.25 10.94
N PHE A 131 -12.12 2.49 11.17
CA PHE A 131 -10.91 3.03 11.80
C PHE A 131 -10.29 4.15 10.96
N VAL A 132 -10.09 3.93 9.66
CA VAL A 132 -9.52 4.92 8.73
C VAL A 132 -10.36 6.20 8.74
N GLU A 133 -11.68 6.07 8.62
CA GLU A 133 -12.61 7.20 8.62
C GLU A 133 -12.56 8.02 9.92
N ILE A 134 -12.57 7.35 11.07
CA ILE A 134 -12.69 8.00 12.39
C ILE A 134 -11.34 8.52 12.91
N ARG A 135 -10.26 7.78 12.67
CA ARG A 135 -8.95 8.03 13.29
C ARG A 135 -7.97 8.67 12.34
N GLU A 136 -7.71 8.05 11.21
CA GLU A 136 -6.61 8.44 10.33
C GLU A 136 -6.95 9.73 9.57
N LEU A 137 -8.13 9.77 8.92
CA LEU A 137 -8.55 10.93 8.14
C LEU A 137 -8.80 12.19 8.99
N ARG A 138 -8.98 12.06 10.31
CA ARG A 138 -9.12 13.19 11.22
C ARG A 138 -7.92 14.15 11.15
N TYR A 139 -6.72 13.63 10.90
CA TYR A 139 -5.50 14.43 10.79
C TYR A 139 -5.31 15.05 9.39
N CYS A 140 -6.13 14.64 8.42
CA CYS A 140 -6.05 15.05 7.01
C CYS A 140 -7.07 16.12 6.61
N THR A 141 -7.70 16.81 7.57
CA THR A 141 -8.74 17.82 7.28
C THR A 141 -8.27 18.96 6.36
N GLY A 142 -7.00 19.36 6.40
CA GLY A 142 -6.40 20.32 5.47
C GLY A 142 -6.10 19.74 4.07
N MET A 143 -5.83 18.44 4.02
CA MET A 143 -5.51 17.64 2.82
C MET A 143 -6.66 16.65 2.52
N SER A 144 -7.87 17.19 2.44
CA SER A 144 -9.11 16.40 2.38
C SER A 144 -9.31 15.60 1.09
N THR A 145 -8.47 15.82 0.07
CA THR A 145 -8.52 15.13 -1.22
C THR A 145 -7.11 14.81 -1.67
N ILE A 146 -6.94 13.70 -2.40
CA ILE A 146 -5.63 13.27 -2.92
C ILE A 146 -4.98 14.34 -3.80
N GLN A 147 -5.75 15.05 -4.64
CA GLN A 147 -5.23 16.12 -5.49
C GLN A 147 -4.50 17.21 -4.69
N LYS A 148 -4.93 17.52 -3.46
CA LYS A 148 -4.23 18.52 -2.64
C LYS A 148 -2.85 18.04 -2.21
N LEU A 149 -2.68 16.73 -2.00
CA LEU A 149 -1.39 16.12 -1.69
C LEU A 149 -0.48 16.15 -2.93
N ILE A 150 -1.04 15.83 -4.10
CA ILE A 150 -0.33 15.93 -5.39
C ILE A 150 0.15 17.37 -5.62
N ASP A 151 -0.76 18.35 -5.53
CA ASP A 151 -0.44 19.77 -5.73
C ASP A 151 0.63 20.27 -4.73
N ASP A 152 0.56 19.80 -3.48
CA ASP A 152 1.53 20.17 -2.46
C ASP A 152 2.92 19.56 -2.71
N LEU A 153 2.95 18.28 -3.10
CA LEU A 153 4.17 17.57 -3.49
C LEU A 153 4.83 18.24 -4.69
N GLU A 154 4.07 18.59 -5.73
CA GLU A 154 4.58 19.28 -6.92
C GLU A 154 5.15 20.66 -6.57
N ARG A 155 4.46 21.40 -5.69
CA ARG A 155 4.85 22.76 -5.29
C ARG A 155 6.12 22.81 -4.45
N GLN A 156 6.28 21.87 -3.51
CA GLN A 156 7.36 21.91 -2.52
C GLN A 156 8.51 20.93 -2.81
N GLY A 157 8.24 19.91 -3.64
CA GLY A 157 9.13 18.77 -3.84
C GLY A 157 9.09 17.77 -2.67
N TYR A 158 9.55 16.55 -2.95
CA TYR A 158 9.46 15.43 -2.01
C TYR A 158 10.08 15.72 -0.64
N ALA A 159 11.30 16.28 -0.60
CA ALA A 159 12.02 16.48 0.66
C ALA A 159 11.30 17.42 1.65
N GLN A 160 10.60 18.44 1.15
CA GLN A 160 9.80 19.33 2.00
C GLN A 160 8.47 18.66 2.35
N HIS A 161 7.80 18.06 1.35
CA HIS A 161 6.54 17.38 1.56
C HIS A 161 6.63 16.25 2.59
N SER A 162 7.69 15.44 2.57
CA SER A 162 7.93 14.33 3.50
C SER A 162 8.23 14.77 4.93
N ALA A 163 8.62 16.03 5.13
CA ALA A 163 8.85 16.60 6.46
C ALA A 163 7.59 17.26 7.04
N MET A 164 6.50 17.37 6.27
CA MET A 164 5.28 18.05 6.70
C MET A 164 4.39 17.14 7.56
N PRO A 165 3.64 17.71 8.52
CA PRO A 165 2.72 16.92 9.36
C PRO A 165 1.65 16.14 8.59
N TYR A 166 1.33 16.55 7.36
CA TYR A 166 0.32 15.92 6.51
C TYR A 166 0.90 14.85 5.57
N PHE A 167 2.19 14.51 5.65
CA PHE A 167 2.76 13.47 4.80
C PHE A 167 2.04 12.12 4.97
N SER A 168 1.64 11.80 6.21
CA SER A 168 0.84 10.60 6.53
C SER A 168 -0.50 10.55 5.79
N CYS A 169 -1.00 11.66 5.26
CA CYS A 169 -2.23 11.67 4.48
C CYS A 169 -2.09 11.00 3.12
N ASN A 170 -0.87 10.83 2.57
CA ASN A 170 -0.66 9.99 1.38
C ASN A 170 -1.11 8.55 1.63
N TYR A 171 -0.90 8.05 2.84
CA TYR A 171 -1.31 6.73 3.30
C TYR A 171 -2.83 6.71 3.48
N SER A 172 -3.35 7.52 4.41
CA SER A 172 -4.75 7.45 4.83
C SER A 172 -5.75 7.77 3.72
N THR A 173 -5.45 8.75 2.86
CA THR A 173 -6.39 9.15 1.80
C THR A 173 -6.42 8.15 0.66
N GLY A 174 -5.25 7.63 0.24
CA GLY A 174 -5.17 6.57 -0.75
C GLY A 174 -5.83 5.28 -0.27
N HIS A 175 -5.53 4.90 0.98
CA HIS A 175 -6.15 3.75 1.63
C HIS A 175 -7.68 3.88 1.71
N ASN A 176 -8.19 5.04 2.14
CA ASN A 176 -9.63 5.29 2.19
C ASN A 176 -10.30 5.20 0.81
N LEU A 177 -9.66 5.75 -0.24
CA LEU A 177 -10.17 5.63 -1.60
C LEU A 177 -10.28 4.16 -2.01
N LEU A 178 -9.21 3.38 -1.83
CA LEU A 178 -9.18 1.97 -2.24
C LEU A 178 -10.16 1.09 -1.45
N LEU A 179 -10.31 1.31 -0.13
CA LEU A 179 -11.35 0.65 0.65
C LEU A 179 -12.75 1.01 0.15
N THR A 180 -13.00 2.29 -0.13
CA THR A 180 -14.31 2.73 -0.65
C THR A 180 -14.61 2.06 -1.99
N LEU A 181 -13.64 2.04 -2.91
CA LEU A 181 -13.79 1.36 -4.20
C LEU A 181 -13.99 -0.15 -4.05
N PHE A 182 -13.35 -0.78 -3.06
CA PHE A 182 -13.54 -2.19 -2.76
C PHE A 182 -14.98 -2.50 -2.34
N PHE A 183 -15.59 -1.66 -1.49
CA PHE A 183 -16.98 -1.84 -1.09
C PHE A 183 -17.98 -1.45 -2.20
N ASP A 184 -17.67 -0.44 -3.01
CA ASP A 184 -18.56 0.05 -4.07
C ASP A 184 -18.55 -0.86 -5.32
N LEU A 185 -17.38 -1.37 -5.72
CA LEU A 185 -17.19 -2.15 -6.95
C LEU A 185 -17.05 -3.66 -6.71
N GLY A 186 -16.61 -4.04 -5.51
CA GLY A 186 -16.32 -5.42 -5.14
C GLY A 186 -14.86 -5.84 -5.36
N SER A 187 -14.48 -6.94 -4.70
CA SER A 187 -13.10 -7.45 -4.67
C SER A 187 -12.52 -7.75 -6.06
N ASP A 188 -13.28 -8.41 -6.93
CA ASP A 188 -12.78 -8.80 -8.25
C ASP A 188 -12.46 -7.58 -9.13
N ALA A 189 -13.28 -6.52 -9.05
CA ALA A 189 -13.06 -5.27 -9.76
C ALA A 189 -11.77 -4.58 -9.28
N VAL A 190 -11.59 -4.41 -7.97
CA VAL A 190 -10.40 -3.75 -7.42
C VAL A 190 -9.14 -4.54 -7.74
N ARG A 191 -9.18 -5.88 -7.62
CA ARG A 191 -8.06 -6.77 -7.98
C ARG A 191 -7.68 -6.63 -9.45
N ALA A 192 -8.67 -6.61 -10.34
CA ALA A 192 -8.43 -6.45 -11.78
C ALA A 192 -7.80 -5.09 -12.11
N ALA A 193 -8.33 -4.01 -11.55
CA ALA A 193 -7.81 -2.66 -11.76
C ALA A 193 -6.38 -2.50 -11.22
N MET A 194 -6.10 -2.94 -9.99
CA MET A 194 -4.76 -2.87 -9.41
C MET A 194 -3.76 -3.72 -10.20
N ALA A 195 -4.12 -4.94 -10.62
CA ALA A 195 -3.27 -5.74 -11.48
C ALA A 195 -2.98 -5.09 -12.83
N GLU A 196 -3.95 -4.40 -13.42
CA GLU A 196 -3.77 -3.64 -14.66
C GLU A 196 -2.82 -2.45 -14.47
N ILE A 197 -3.00 -1.65 -13.42
CA ILE A 197 -2.14 -0.52 -13.08
C ILE A 197 -0.69 -0.97 -12.95
N TYR A 198 -0.45 -2.04 -12.18
CA TYR A 198 0.89 -2.60 -11.99
C TYR A 198 1.52 -3.04 -13.31
N ARG A 199 0.79 -3.81 -14.13
CA ARG A 199 1.30 -4.28 -15.42
C ARG A 199 1.61 -3.14 -16.38
N THR A 200 0.78 -2.10 -16.41
CA THR A 200 1.03 -0.91 -17.21
C THR A 200 2.34 -0.25 -16.79
N ALA A 201 2.54 -0.03 -15.48
CA ALA A 201 3.75 0.60 -14.99
C ALA A 201 5.03 -0.20 -15.32
N VAL A 202 5.00 -1.51 -15.10
CA VAL A 202 6.11 -2.42 -15.44
C VAL A 202 6.39 -2.46 -16.94
N THR A 203 5.34 -2.48 -17.77
CA THR A 203 5.48 -2.56 -19.23
C THR A 203 6.05 -1.26 -19.82
N GLU A 204 5.61 -0.12 -19.28
CA GLU A 204 5.99 1.21 -19.74
C GLU A 204 7.28 1.73 -19.08
N ASP A 205 7.83 1.00 -18.10
CA ASP A 205 9.02 1.37 -17.32
C ASP A 205 8.91 2.77 -16.70
N ARG A 206 7.73 3.07 -16.14
CA ARG A 206 7.41 4.33 -15.47
C ARG A 206 6.23 4.18 -14.51
N PRO A 207 6.06 5.10 -13.55
CA PRO A 207 4.87 5.11 -12.71
C PRO A 207 3.59 5.26 -13.54
N ALA A 208 2.54 4.58 -13.12
CA ALA A 208 1.20 4.83 -13.63
C ALA A 208 0.79 6.28 -13.34
N THR A 209 0.13 6.91 -14.31
CA THR A 209 -0.42 8.27 -14.16
C THR A 209 -1.78 8.25 -13.47
N GLU A 210 -2.21 9.40 -12.94
CA GLU A 210 -3.54 9.55 -12.36
C GLU A 210 -4.67 9.17 -13.33
N GLU A 211 -4.49 9.48 -14.62
CA GLU A 211 -5.43 9.11 -15.67
C GLU A 211 -5.49 7.59 -15.87
N GLU A 212 -4.35 6.91 -15.89
CA GLU A 212 -4.29 5.44 -16.01
C GLU A 212 -4.92 4.74 -14.81
N ILE A 213 -4.64 5.24 -13.60
CA ILE A 213 -5.24 4.71 -12.37
C ILE A 213 -6.77 4.88 -12.41
N TYR A 214 -7.25 6.09 -12.69
CA TYR A 214 -8.68 6.35 -12.79
C TYR A 214 -9.37 5.49 -13.87
N ARG A 215 -8.76 5.39 -15.06
CA ARG A 215 -9.30 4.59 -16.17
C ARG A 215 -9.34 3.10 -15.84
N ALA A 216 -8.33 2.56 -15.14
CA ALA A 216 -8.32 1.16 -14.73
C ALA A 216 -9.52 0.82 -13.85
N PHE A 217 -9.83 1.66 -12.84
CA PHE A 217 -11.03 1.46 -12.01
C PHE A 217 -12.33 1.74 -12.77
N LEU A 218 -12.38 2.79 -13.59
CA LEU A 218 -13.55 3.09 -14.42
C LEU A 218 -13.89 1.93 -15.37
N GLY A 219 -12.88 1.25 -15.91
CA GLY A 219 -13.03 0.08 -16.78
C GLY A 219 -13.69 -1.12 -16.10
N GLN A 220 -13.70 -1.15 -14.76
CA GLN A 220 -14.39 -2.19 -13.97
C GLN A 220 -15.83 -1.82 -13.62
N THR A 221 -16.32 -0.68 -14.10
CA THR A 221 -17.71 -0.25 -13.88
C THR A 221 -18.63 -0.76 -14.98
N THR A 222 -19.92 -0.85 -14.67
CA THR A 222 -20.98 -1.07 -15.64
C THR A 222 -21.66 0.26 -15.97
N PRO A 223 -22.46 0.35 -17.05
CA PRO A 223 -23.24 1.54 -17.34
C PRO A 223 -24.09 2.02 -16.16
N GLU A 224 -24.57 1.10 -15.32
CA GLU A 224 -25.44 1.38 -14.18
C GLU A 224 -24.72 2.03 -12.98
N ASN A 225 -23.45 1.69 -12.74
CA ASN A 225 -22.69 2.20 -11.58
C ASN A 225 -21.58 3.19 -11.93
N SER A 226 -21.24 3.36 -13.21
CA SER A 226 -20.19 4.28 -13.67
C SER A 226 -20.35 5.72 -13.16
N ALA A 227 -21.57 6.26 -13.15
CA ALA A 227 -21.82 7.61 -12.65
C ALA A 227 -21.58 7.74 -11.14
N ALA A 228 -21.98 6.73 -10.36
CA ALA A 228 -21.74 6.69 -8.92
C ALA A 228 -20.24 6.57 -8.61
N PHE A 229 -19.55 5.68 -9.33
CA PHE A 229 -18.08 5.57 -9.26
C PHE A 229 -17.40 6.92 -9.51
N LYS A 230 -17.74 7.62 -10.61
CA LYS A 230 -17.15 8.93 -10.93
C LYS A 230 -17.37 9.95 -9.81
N ALA A 231 -18.57 9.98 -9.23
CA ALA A 231 -18.89 10.87 -8.13
C ALA A 231 -18.09 10.54 -6.86
N THR A 232 -17.98 9.26 -6.49
CA THR A 232 -17.18 8.80 -5.36
C THR A 232 -15.70 9.11 -5.56
N TYR A 233 -15.15 8.75 -6.73
CA TYR A 233 -13.75 8.98 -7.05
C TYR A 233 -13.42 10.47 -7.04
N LEU A 234 -14.23 11.31 -7.69
CA LEU A 234 -14.03 12.77 -7.68
C LEU A 234 -14.12 13.37 -6.27
N LYS A 235 -15.02 12.85 -5.42
CA LYS A 235 -15.15 13.32 -4.03
C LYS A 235 -13.89 13.07 -3.21
N LEU A 236 -13.25 11.91 -3.36
CA LEU A 236 -12.12 11.49 -2.55
C LEU A 236 -10.77 11.88 -3.18
N HIS A 237 -10.64 11.70 -4.49
CA HIS A 237 -9.45 12.06 -5.23
C HIS A 237 -9.37 13.57 -5.49
N GLY A 238 -10.46 14.18 -5.95
CA GLY A 238 -10.46 15.55 -6.49
C GLY A 238 -9.80 15.63 -7.87
N GLY A 239 -9.41 16.84 -8.26
CA GLY A 239 -8.71 17.10 -9.53
C GLY A 239 -9.60 17.11 -10.76
N ASN A 240 -8.96 17.26 -11.93
CA ASN A 240 -9.61 17.16 -13.23
C ASN A 240 -9.40 15.76 -13.79
N LEU A 241 -10.44 14.94 -13.75
CA LEU A 241 -10.42 13.58 -14.27
C LEU A 241 -11.01 13.53 -15.69
N PRO A 242 -10.54 12.64 -16.58
CA PRO A 242 -11.09 12.51 -17.92
C PRO A 242 -12.59 12.22 -17.91
N GLU A 243 -13.36 12.88 -18.79
CA GLU A 243 -14.82 12.68 -18.86
C GLU A 243 -15.19 11.30 -19.45
N SER A 244 -14.32 10.74 -20.30
CA SER A 244 -14.41 9.39 -20.90
C SER A 244 -13.13 9.07 -21.67
#